data_AF-A0A5M7Q982-F1
#
_entry.id   AF-A0A5M7Q982-F1
#
_cell.length_a   1.000
_cell.length_b   1.000
_cell.length_c   1.000
_cell.angle_alpha   90.00
_cell.angle_beta   90.00
_cell.angle_gamma   90.00
#
_symmetry.space_group_name_H-M   'P 1'
#
loop_
_entity.id
_entity.type
_entity.pdbx_description
1 polymer ?
#
loop_
_entity_poly.entity_id
_entity_poly.type
_entity_poly.pdbx_seq_one_letter_code
_entity_poly.pdbx_strand_id
1 'polypeptide(L)' 'MKALHFGAGNIGRGFIGKLLADAGIELVFADVNQAVLDALNARHEYPVHVVGEQ' A
#
# COMPACT_ATOMS: atom_id res chain seq x y z
N MET A 1 12.23 8.26 -6.25
CA MET A 1 11.07 9.19 -6.37
C MET A 1 10.16 8.97 -5.17
N LYS A 2 9.30 9.94 -4.82
CA LYS A 2 8.34 9.83 -3.69
C LYS A 2 6.91 9.97 -4.21
N ALA A 3 5.97 9.20 -3.65
CA ALA A 3 4.55 9.27 -3.99
C ALA A 3 3.66 9.28 -2.74
N LEU A 4 2.60 10.09 -2.78
CA LEU A 4 1.51 10.09 -1.81
C LEU A 4 0.27 9.48 -2.47
N HIS A 5 -0.28 8.42 -1.88
CA HIS A 5 -1.48 7.75 -2.37
C HIS A 5 -2.65 7.95 -1.41
N PHE A 6 -3.67 8.66 -1.84
CA PHE A 6 -4.93 8.80 -1.09
C PHE A 6 -5.78 7.54 -1.28
N GLY A 7 -6.16 6.91 -0.16
CA GLY A 7 -6.91 5.65 -0.12
C GLY A 7 -6.00 4.47 0.19
N ALA A 8 -5.93 4.10 1.46
CA ALA A 8 -5.19 2.94 1.95
C ALA A 8 -6.04 1.66 1.95
N GLY A 9 -7.14 1.59 1.19
CA GLY A 9 -8.02 0.41 1.09
C GLY A 9 -7.43 -0.74 0.26
N ASN A 10 -8.27 -1.72 -0.09
CA ASN A 10 -7.81 -2.93 -0.82
C ASN A 10 -7.20 -2.62 -2.19
N ILE A 11 -7.78 -1.70 -2.98
CA ILE A 11 -7.22 -1.31 -4.28
C ILE A 11 -5.92 -0.51 -4.13
N GLY A 12 -5.87 0.38 -3.13
CA GLY A 12 -4.66 1.14 -2.85
C GLY A 12 -3.49 0.24 -2.45
N ARG A 13 -3.70 -0.71 -1.54
CA ARG A 13 -2.63 -1.61 -1.06
C ARG A 13 -2.35 -2.79 -2.00
N GLY A 14 -3.39 -3.39 -2.58
CA GLY A 14 -3.28 -4.60 -3.39
C GLY A 14 -2.90 -4.35 -4.85
N PHE A 15 -3.06 -3.11 -5.35
CA PHE A 15 -2.82 -2.80 -6.75
C PHE A 15 -1.98 -1.54 -6.95
N ILE A 16 -2.53 -0.33 -6.76
CA ILE A 16 -1.85 0.91 -7.18
C ILE A 16 -0.58 1.15 -6.35
N GLY A 17 -0.71 1.14 -5.03
CA GLY A 17 0.43 1.29 -4.12
C GLY A 17 1.43 0.15 -4.25
N LYS A 18 0.97 -1.09 -4.49
CA LYS A 18 1.85 -2.21 -4.80
C LYS A 18 2.72 -1.93 -6.02
N LEU A 19 2.13 -1.52 -7.14
CA LEU A 19 2.88 -1.20 -8.37
C LEU A 19 3.89 -0.07 -8.17
N LEU A 20 3.52 0.96 -7.40
CA LEU A 20 4.45 2.05 -7.07
C LEU A 20 5.63 1.56 -6.22
N ALA A 21 5.35 0.74 -5.20
CA ALA A 21 6.38 0.15 -4.34
C ALA A 21 7.30 -0.79 -5.14
N ASP A 22 6.74 -1.65 -6.00
CA ASP A 22 7.49 -2.55 -6.88
C ASP A 22 8.42 -1.78 -7.84
N ALA A 23 8.02 -0.57 -8.25
CA ALA A 23 8.83 0.33 -9.07
C ALA A 23 9.93 1.07 -8.28
N GLY A 24 10.12 0.78 -6.99
CA GLY A 24 11.12 1.40 -6.13
C GLY A 24 10.78 2.84 -5.71
N ILE A 25 9.49 3.22 -5.75
CA ILE A 25 9.02 4.52 -5.31
C ILE A 25 8.76 4.48 -3.81
N GLU A 26 9.31 5.46 -3.08
CA GLU A 26 8.98 5.65 -1.67
C GLU A 26 7.52 6.10 -1.56
N LEU A 27 6.67 5.22 -1.01
CA LEU A 27 5.23 5.37 -1.00
C LEU A 27 4.72 5.71 0.40
N VAL A 28 3.88 6.75 0.49
CA VAL A 28 3.12 7.11 1.70
C VAL A 28 1.63 6.99 1.39
N PHE A 29 0.87 6.33 2.28
CA PHE A 29 -0.59 6.28 2.19
C PHE A 29 -1.23 7.38 3.05
N ALA A 30 -2.31 7.98 2.54
CA ALA A 30 -3.19 8.87 3.30
C ALA A 30 -4.63 8.32 3.29
N ASP A 31 -5.25 8.19 4.46
CA ASP A 31 -6.61 7.67 4.62
C ASP A 31 -7.23 8.24 5.92
N VAL A 32 -8.51 8.00 6.15
CA VAL A 32 -9.21 8.34 7.40
C VAL A 32 -9.31 7.15 8.36
N ASN A 33 -9.04 5.93 7.87
CA ASN A 33 -9.09 4.72 8.69
C ASN A 33 -7.83 4.57 9.56
N GLN A 34 -7.90 5.06 10.80
CA GLN A 34 -6.79 5.06 11.75
C GLN A 34 -6.20 3.65 11.99
N ALA A 35 -7.02 2.61 12.09
CA ALA A 35 -6.53 1.25 12.33
C ALA A 35 -5.64 0.74 11.18
N VAL A 36 -5.97 1.12 9.93
CA VAL A 36 -5.11 0.82 8.77
C VAL A 36 -3.83 1.62 8.81
N LEU A 37 -3.91 2.92 9.13
CA LEU A 37 -2.74 3.79 9.23
C LEU A 37 -1.77 3.33 10.32
N ASP A 38 -2.28 2.99 11.50
CA ASP A 38 -1.48 2.49 12.62
C ASP A 38 -0.77 1.20 12.22
N ALA A 39 -1.47 0.28 11.57
CA ALA A 39 -0.91 -0.98 11.08
C ALA A 39 0.19 -0.77 10.01
N LEU A 40 0.00 0.19 9.09
CA LEU A 40 1.00 0.53 8.08
C LEU A 40 2.24 1.17 8.71
N ASN A 41 2.05 2.09 9.66
CA ASN A 41 3.15 2.77 10.34
C ASN A 41 3.89 1.87 11.35
N ALA A 42 3.22 0.88 11.94
CA ALA A 42 3.86 -0.03 12.88
C ALA A 42 4.71 -1.10 12.19
N ARG A 43 4.26 -1.61 11.04
CA ARG A 43 4.94 -2.71 10.34
C ARG A 43 5.84 -2.25 9.20
N HIS A 44 5.53 -1.12 8.57
CA HIS A 44 6.15 -0.64 7.32
C HIS A 44 6.10 -1.63 6.14
N GLU A 45 5.46 -2.78 6.30
CA GLU A 45 5.27 -3.81 5.28
C GLU A 45 3.92 -4.52 5.46
N TYR A 46 3.47 -5.16 4.37
CA TYR A 46 2.33 -6.04 4.37
C TYR A 46 2.41 -7.00 3.17
N PRO A 47 1.94 -8.25 3.31
CA PRO A 47 1.86 -9.17 2.20
C PRO A 47 0.69 -8.81 1.26
N VAL A 48 0.88 -9.04 -0.04
CA VAL A 48 -0.20 -9.07 -1.03
C VAL A 48 -0.26 -10.46 -1.64
N HIS A 49 -1.39 -11.13 -1.49
CA HIS A 49 -1.63 -12.44 -2.09
C HIS A 49 -2.22 -12.25 -3.50
N VAL A 50 -1.43 -12.53 -4.53
CA VAL A 50 -1.90 -12.61 -5.91
C VAL A 50 -2.31 -14.06 -6.18
N VAL A 51 -3.58 -14.26 -6.51
CA VAL A 51 -4.16 -15.60 -6.76
C VAL A 51 -4.65 -15.68 -8.20
N GLY A 52 -4.37 -16.81 -8.85
CA GLY A 52 -4.66 -17.05 -10.27
C GLY A 52 -3.68 -18.04 -10.88
N GLU A 53 -3.88 -18.37 -12.16
CA GLU A 53 -2.87 -19.11 -12.94
C GLU A 53 -1.74 -18.17 -13.37
N GLN A 54 -0.53 -18.71 -13.50
CA GLN A 54 0.64 -17.99 -14.01
C GLN A 54 0.58 -17.80 -15.51
#